data_AF-A0AAF0SX65-F1
#
_entry.id   AF-A0AAF0SX65-F1
#
_cell.length_a   1.000
_cell.length_b   1.000
_cell.length_c   1.000
_cell.angle_alpha   90.00
_cell.angle_beta   90.00
_cell.angle_gamma   90.00
#
_symmetry.space_group_name_H-M   'P 1'
#
loop_
_entity.id
_entity.type
_entity.pdbx_description
1 polymer ?
#
loop_
_entity_poly.entity_id
_entity_poly.type
_entity_poly.pdbx_seq_one_letter_code
_entity_poly.pdbx_strand_id
1 'polypeptide(L)'
;MGKNYLLSGGVLLVVALNFYVQGMRSPMTVFQQAAGIFYENRFVPVAEAITNLIASIVLIKYLGLTGVLLGTIICTMILYGYSFPKYTFVPIFKKKVSVYVIEQLSYLFIFVLLFISTVVVSHFLDVSNVWGNFILKIVICLIIPNALLILLFRKSREFRYFRSLVNGLFSKNNS
;
A
#
# COMPACT_ATOMS: atom_id res chain seq x y z
N MET A 1 -21.66 -16.97 -14.58
CA MET A 1 -21.46 -15.54 -14.24
C MET A 1 -19.98 -15.31 -14.03
N GLY A 2 -19.22 -14.50 -14.74
CA GLY A 2 -19.33 -13.84 -16.04
C GLY A 2 -17.95 -13.21 -16.23
N LYS A 3 -17.08 -13.77 -17.09
CA LYS A 3 -15.66 -13.37 -17.25
C LYS A 3 -15.45 -11.86 -17.53
N ASN A 4 -16.52 -11.15 -17.88
CA ASN A 4 -16.56 -9.71 -18.14
C ASN A 4 -16.68 -8.83 -16.88
N TYR A 5 -16.98 -9.39 -15.71
CA TYR A 5 -17.01 -8.68 -14.42
C TYR A 5 -15.77 -8.95 -13.55
N LEU A 6 -14.92 -9.90 -13.97
CA LEU A 6 -13.63 -10.09 -13.35
C LEU A 6 -12.71 -9.00 -13.88
N LEU A 7 -12.17 -8.19 -12.97
CA LEU A 7 -11.04 -7.32 -13.30
C LEU A 7 -9.99 -8.19 -13.99
N SER A 8 -9.52 -7.77 -15.17
CA SER A 8 -8.41 -8.47 -15.80
C SER A 8 -7.23 -8.51 -14.83
N GLY A 9 -6.38 -9.53 -14.90
CA GLY A 9 -5.23 -9.66 -13.99
C GLY A 9 -4.36 -8.39 -13.95
N GLY A 10 -4.29 -7.66 -15.07
CA GLY A 10 -3.64 -6.36 -15.13
C GLY A 10 -4.33 -5.27 -14.30
N VAL A 11 -5.66 -5.17 -14.34
CA VAL A 11 -6.37 -4.17 -13.51
C VAL A 11 -6.28 -4.54 -12.03
N LEU A 12 -6.36 -5.83 -11.68
CA LEU A 12 -6.16 -6.29 -10.30
C LEU A 12 -4.79 -5.88 -9.76
N LEU A 13 -3.73 -6.08 -10.56
CA LEU A 13 -2.37 -5.66 -10.19
C LEU A 13 -2.30 -4.14 -9.95
N VAL A 14 -2.86 -3.34 -10.85
CA VAL A 14 -2.85 -1.88 -10.74
C VAL A 14 -3.66 -1.39 -9.53
N VAL A 15 -4.80 -2.00 -9.24
CA VAL A 15 -5.59 -1.72 -8.04
C VAL A 15 -4.80 -2.06 -6.78
N ALA A 16 -4.19 -3.26 -6.71
CA ALA A 16 -3.39 -3.68 -5.56
C ALA A 16 -2.19 -2.74 -5.32
N LEU A 17 -1.52 -2.33 -6.40
CA LEU A 17 -0.41 -1.37 -6.34
C LEU A 17 -0.89 0.00 -5.86
N ASN A 18 -2.06 0.45 -6.30
CA ASN A 18 -2.66 1.72 -5.85
C ASN A 18 -2.96 1.68 -4.34
N PHE A 19 -3.55 0.59 -3.84
CA PHE A 19 -3.75 0.38 -2.40
C PHE A 19 -2.44 0.39 -1.61
N TYR A 20 -1.39 -0.26 -2.13
CA TYR A 20 -0.06 -0.22 -1.51
C TYR A 20 0.49 1.21 -1.40
N VAL A 21 0.46 1.97 -2.50
CA VAL A 21 0.96 3.36 -2.52
C VAL A 21 0.20 4.24 -1.54
N GLN A 22 -1.14 4.11 -1.48
CA GLN A 22 -1.96 4.84 -0.51
C GLN A 22 -1.64 4.43 0.93
N GLY A 23 -1.46 3.13 1.18
CA GLY A 23 -1.07 2.61 2.49
C GLY A 23 0.28 3.15 2.96
N MET A 24 1.27 3.23 2.06
CA MET A 24 2.57 3.80 2.37
C MET A 24 2.53 5.31 2.63
N ARG A 25 1.65 6.02 1.93
CA ARG A 25 1.48 7.47 2.08
C ARG A 25 0.88 7.86 3.43
N SER A 26 -0.03 7.05 3.98
CA SER A 26 -0.71 7.37 5.25
C SER A 26 0.24 7.65 6.43
N PRO A 27 1.22 6.79 6.78
CA PRO A 27 2.15 7.09 7.86
C PRO A 27 3.06 8.28 7.53
N MET A 28 3.44 8.48 6.26
CA MET A 28 4.24 9.63 5.85
C MET A 28 3.52 10.95 6.09
N THR A 29 2.23 11.02 5.74
CA THR A 29 1.46 12.22 6.00
C THR A 29 1.38 12.47 7.49
N VAL A 30 1.13 11.45 8.32
CA VAL A 30 1.15 11.61 9.79
C VAL A 30 2.48 12.15 10.31
N PHE A 31 3.63 11.66 9.82
CA PHE A 31 4.94 12.19 10.19
C PHE A 31 5.13 13.66 9.77
N GLN A 32 4.69 14.02 8.57
CA GLN A 32 4.72 15.41 8.10
C GLN A 32 3.86 16.33 8.97
N GLN A 33 2.68 15.84 9.37
CA GLN A 33 1.76 16.56 10.22
C GLN A 33 2.36 16.78 11.62
N ALA A 34 2.93 15.73 12.21
CA ALA A 34 3.56 15.80 13.53
C ALA A 34 4.79 16.70 13.56
N ALA A 35 5.53 16.79 12.46
CA ALA A 35 6.74 17.63 12.36
C ALA A 35 6.45 19.11 12.08
N GLY A 36 5.19 19.50 11.83
CA GLY A 36 4.83 20.90 11.58
C GLY A 36 5.27 21.45 10.22
N ILE A 37 5.71 20.61 9.29
CA ILE A 37 6.28 21.00 7.97
C ILE A 37 5.18 21.40 6.96
N PHE A 38 3.96 21.66 7.44
CA PHE A 38 2.81 21.97 6.58
C PHE A 38 3.02 23.19 5.69
N TYR A 39 3.77 24.19 6.16
CA TYR A 39 3.93 25.45 5.43
C TYR A 39 4.74 25.27 4.14
N GLU A 40 5.83 24.50 4.21
CA GLU A 40 6.71 24.24 3.07
C GLU A 40 6.09 23.29 2.05
N ASN A 41 5.14 22.44 2.48
CA ASN A 41 4.54 21.41 1.65
C ASN A 41 3.09 21.67 1.21
N ARG A 42 2.50 22.83 1.54
CA ARG A 42 1.07 23.10 1.27
C ARG A 42 0.68 23.00 -0.21
N PHE A 43 1.61 23.30 -1.11
CA PHE A 43 1.36 23.31 -2.54
C PHE A 43 1.49 21.92 -3.17
N VAL A 44 2.18 20.98 -2.51
CA VAL A 44 2.41 19.63 -3.05
C VAL A 44 1.11 18.84 -3.20
N PRO A 45 0.18 18.81 -2.22
CA PRO A 45 -1.13 18.17 -2.40
C PRO A 45 -1.98 18.79 -3.49
N VAL A 46 -1.90 20.12 -3.66
CA VAL A 46 -2.66 20.84 -4.70
C VAL A 46 -2.09 20.51 -6.08
N ALA A 47 -0.77 20.56 -6.24
CA ALA A 47 -0.09 20.14 -7.46
C ALA A 47 -0.40 18.68 -7.78
N GLU A 48 -0.40 17.79 -6.79
CA GLU A 48 -0.79 16.39 -6.96
C GLU A 48 -2.21 16.23 -7.47
N ALA A 49 -3.18 16.90 -6.85
CA ALA A 49 -4.57 16.83 -7.26
C ALA A 49 -4.76 17.30 -8.70
N ILE A 50 -4.09 18.40 -9.09
CA ILE A 50 -4.14 18.93 -10.46
C ILE A 50 -3.49 17.95 -11.44
N THR A 51 -2.27 17.49 -11.17
CA THR A 51 -1.56 16.56 -12.07
C THR A 51 -2.31 15.24 -12.19
N ASN A 52 -2.85 14.71 -11.08
CA ASN A 52 -3.63 13.48 -11.07
C ASN A 52 -4.94 13.65 -11.87
N LEU A 53 -5.64 14.78 -11.73
CA LEU A 53 -6.85 15.04 -12.51
C LEU A 53 -6.54 15.10 -14.02
N ILE A 54 -5.50 15.84 -14.42
CA ILE A 54 -5.09 15.94 -15.82
C ILE A 54 -4.70 14.56 -16.36
N ALA A 55 -3.85 13.83 -15.63
CA ALA A 55 -3.43 12.48 -16.00
C ALA A 55 -4.64 11.54 -16.11
N SER A 56 -5.56 11.58 -15.16
CA SER A 56 -6.77 10.76 -15.17
C SER A 56 -7.65 11.03 -16.39
N ILE A 57 -7.89 12.29 -16.77
CA ILE A 57 -8.68 12.66 -17.94
C ILE A 57 -8.01 12.21 -19.25
N VAL A 58 -6.68 12.27 -19.32
CA VAL A 58 -5.94 11.82 -20.50
C VAL A 58 -5.92 10.29 -20.56
N LEU A 59 -5.46 9.62 -19.51
CA LEU A 59 -5.24 8.18 -19.50
C LEU A 59 -6.55 7.37 -19.52
N ILE A 60 -7.67 7.90 -19.00
CA ILE A 60 -8.96 7.17 -19.08
C ILE A 60 -9.40 6.94 -20.53
N LYS A 61 -9.08 7.87 -21.44
CA LYS A 61 -9.43 7.75 -22.86
C LYS A 61 -8.63 6.66 -23.58
N TYR A 62 -7.42 6.34 -23.11
CA TYR A 62 -6.54 5.35 -23.72
C TYR A 62 -6.59 3.98 -23.02
N LEU A 63 -6.74 3.96 -21.69
CA LEU A 63 -6.54 2.77 -20.86
C LEU A 63 -7.71 2.51 -19.88
N GLY A 64 -8.81 3.28 -19.98
CA GLY A 64 -9.97 3.14 -19.09
C GLY A 64 -9.62 3.31 -17.62
N LEU A 65 -10.20 2.47 -16.76
CA LEU A 65 -9.97 2.49 -15.30
C LEU A 65 -8.50 2.31 -14.93
N THR A 66 -7.77 1.43 -15.63
CA THR A 66 -6.35 1.18 -15.42
C THR A 66 -5.53 2.46 -15.60
N GLY A 67 -5.89 3.27 -16.59
CA GLY A 67 -5.24 4.55 -16.87
C GLY A 67 -5.34 5.55 -15.72
N VAL A 68 -6.53 5.68 -15.14
CA VAL A 68 -6.79 6.56 -13.98
C VAL A 68 -5.95 6.13 -12.78
N LEU A 69 -5.94 4.84 -12.48
CA LEU A 69 -5.20 4.30 -11.33
C LEU A 69 -3.68 4.41 -11.52
N LEU A 70 -3.17 4.21 -12.73
CA LEU A 70 -1.76 4.43 -13.07
C LEU A 70 -1.37 5.90 -12.95
N GLY A 71 -2.22 6.82 -13.43
CA GLY A 71 -2.02 8.25 -13.28
C GLY A 71 -1.87 8.66 -11.81
N THR A 72 -2.70 8.08 -10.94
CA THR A 72 -2.60 8.28 -9.49
C THR A 72 -1.26 7.79 -8.93
N ILE A 73 -0.85 6.56 -9.26
CA ILE A 73 0.42 5.98 -8.78
C ILE A 73 1.61 6.86 -9.19
N ILE A 74 1.67 7.27 -10.46
CA ILE A 74 2.78 8.07 -10.99
C ILE A 74 2.83 9.44 -10.30
N CYS A 75 1.68 10.13 -10.17
CA CYS A 75 1.63 11.44 -9.51
C CYS A 75 2.10 11.34 -8.06
N THR A 76 1.59 10.36 -7.31
CA THR A 76 1.97 10.17 -5.92
C THR A 76 3.45 9.79 -5.79
N MET A 77 3.98 8.90 -6.63
CA MET A 77 5.39 8.51 -6.59
C MET A 77 6.34 9.67 -6.89
N ILE A 78 6.04 10.53 -7.87
CA ILE A 78 6.87 11.69 -8.19
C ILE A 78 6.87 12.69 -7.03
N LEU A 79 5.68 13.05 -6.53
CA LEU A 79 5.55 14.12 -5.55
C LEU A 79 6.01 13.69 -4.16
N TYR A 80 5.62 12.49 -3.70
CA TYR A 80 6.08 11.97 -2.40
C TYR A 80 7.51 11.44 -2.47
N GLY A 81 7.91 10.84 -3.58
CA GLY A 81 9.29 10.36 -3.79
C GLY A 81 10.30 11.50 -3.79
N TYR A 82 9.92 12.72 -4.19
CA TYR A 82 10.79 13.89 -4.10
C TYR A 82 10.62 14.66 -2.79
N SER A 83 9.38 15.00 -2.44
CA SER A 83 9.10 15.92 -1.33
C SER A 83 9.40 15.28 0.04
N PHE A 84 8.88 14.09 0.32
CA PHE A 84 9.00 13.48 1.63
C PHE A 84 10.45 13.23 2.07
N PRO A 85 11.33 12.62 1.25
CA PRO A 85 12.69 12.37 1.70
C PRO A 85 13.48 13.65 1.96
N LYS A 86 13.29 14.66 1.11
CA LYS A 86 14.02 15.92 1.17
C LYS A 86 13.58 16.79 2.35
N TYR A 87 12.28 17.00 2.51
CA TYR A 87 11.74 17.96 3.47
C TYR A 87 11.41 17.34 4.83
N THR A 88 11.21 16.02 4.90
CA THR A 88 10.71 15.36 6.13
C THR A 88 11.66 14.30 6.64
N PHE A 89 12.06 13.33 5.81
CA PHE A 89 12.85 12.19 6.27
C PHE A 89 14.26 12.58 6.73
N VAL A 90 15.00 13.33 5.91
CA VAL A 90 16.38 13.73 6.25
C VAL A 90 16.42 14.64 7.49
N PRO A 91 15.59 15.68 7.62
CA PRO A 91 15.61 16.54 8.80
C PRO A 91 15.24 15.83 10.10
N ILE A 92 14.23 14.95 10.07
CA ILE A 92 13.71 14.28 11.27
C ILE A 92 14.61 13.11 11.69
N PHE A 93 14.92 12.21 10.76
CA PHE A 93 15.65 10.99 11.09
C PHE A 93 17.17 11.17 11.02
N LYS A 94 17.66 12.31 10.51
CA LYS A 94 19.09 12.61 10.30
C LYS A 94 19.82 11.51 9.50
N LYS A 95 19.08 10.84 8.61
CA LYS A 95 19.58 9.77 7.72
C LYS A 95 19.70 10.29 6.30
N LYS A 96 20.50 9.60 5.47
CA LYS A 96 20.63 9.90 4.04
C LYS A 96 19.37 9.48 3.27
N VAL A 97 19.07 10.18 2.17
CA VAL A 97 17.97 9.83 1.24
C VAL A 97 18.11 8.39 0.70
N SER A 98 19.33 7.89 0.53
CA SER A 98 19.57 6.51 0.10
C SER A 98 18.97 5.48 1.05
N VAL A 99 18.96 5.75 2.36
CA VAL A 99 18.35 4.85 3.35
C VAL A 99 16.84 4.78 3.16
N TYR A 100 16.20 5.93 2.88
CA TYR A 100 14.77 5.97 2.56
C TYR A 100 14.46 5.15 1.29
N VAL A 101 15.25 5.30 0.23
CA VAL A 101 15.06 4.54 -1.01
C VAL A 101 15.18 3.03 -0.76
N ILE A 102 16.17 2.61 0.03
CA ILE A 102 16.36 1.19 0.40
C ILE A 102 15.18 0.67 1.24
N GLU A 103 14.71 1.45 2.22
CA GLU A 103 13.54 1.09 3.03
C GLU A 103 12.31 0.93 2.12
N GLN A 104 12.09 1.83 1.16
CA GLN A 104 10.98 1.73 0.22
C GLN A 104 11.07 0.55 -0.75
N LEU A 105 12.25 0.26 -1.27
CA LEU A 105 12.47 -0.92 -2.10
C LEU A 105 12.24 -2.21 -1.29
N SER A 106 12.61 -2.21 -0.01
CA SER A 106 12.35 -3.35 0.89
C SER A 106 10.85 -3.56 1.12
N TYR A 107 10.09 -2.49 1.37
CA TYR A 107 8.63 -2.57 1.51
C TYR A 107 7.94 -2.98 0.20
N LEU A 108 8.42 -2.48 -0.94
CA LEU A 108 7.92 -2.88 -2.25
C LEU A 108 8.18 -4.37 -2.51
N PHE A 109 9.37 -4.86 -2.16
CA PHE A 109 9.69 -6.27 -2.28
C PHE A 109 8.78 -7.15 -1.42
N ILE A 110 8.51 -6.74 -0.18
CA ILE A 110 7.56 -7.43 0.70
C ILE A 110 6.16 -7.44 0.08
N PHE A 111 5.68 -6.31 -0.44
CA PHE A 111 4.40 -6.24 -1.12
C PHE A 111 4.32 -7.20 -2.31
N VAL A 112 5.33 -7.22 -3.17
CA VAL A 112 5.39 -8.13 -4.33
C VAL A 112 5.36 -9.59 -3.88
N LEU A 113 6.12 -9.95 -2.83
CA LEU A 113 6.12 -11.30 -2.27
C LEU A 113 4.73 -11.71 -1.75
N LEU A 114 4.05 -10.82 -1.03
CA LEU A 114 2.70 -11.06 -0.51
C LEU A 114 1.68 -11.19 -1.64
N PHE A 115 1.78 -10.35 -2.66
CA PHE A 115 0.88 -10.39 -3.81
C PHE A 115 1.05 -11.68 -4.61
N ILE A 116 2.29 -12.03 -4.99
CA ILE A 116 2.58 -13.24 -5.76
C ILE A 116 2.16 -14.49 -4.99
N SER A 117 2.54 -14.60 -3.70
CA SER A 117 2.16 -15.77 -2.89
C SER A 117 0.64 -15.94 -2.79
N THR A 118 -0.10 -14.85 -2.58
CA THR A 118 -1.57 -14.89 -2.50
C THR A 118 -2.19 -15.32 -3.83
N VAL A 119 -1.70 -14.79 -4.96
CA VAL A 119 -2.18 -15.17 -6.31
C VAL A 119 -1.87 -16.63 -6.61
N VAL A 120 -0.64 -17.09 -6.33
CA VAL A 120 -0.20 -18.46 -6.56
C VAL A 120 -1.05 -19.44 -5.75
N VAL A 121 -1.22 -19.21 -4.44
CA VAL A 121 -2.04 -20.07 -3.58
C VAL A 121 -3.51 -20.08 -4.04
N SER A 122 -4.04 -18.92 -4.42
CA SER A 122 -5.42 -18.80 -4.94
C SER A 122 -5.65 -19.58 -6.23
N HIS A 123 -4.64 -19.72 -7.09
CA HIS A 123 -4.73 -20.50 -8.33
C HIS A 123 -4.58 -22.01 -8.08
N PHE A 124 -3.83 -22.43 -7.06
CA PHE A 124 -3.71 -23.86 -6.72
C PHE A 124 -4.93 -24.43 -6.00
N LEU A 125 -5.71 -23.57 -5.34
CA LEU A 125 -6.88 -23.93 -4.54
C LEU A 125 -8.16 -23.40 -5.20
N ASP A 126 -8.62 -24.09 -6.25
CA ASP A 126 -9.92 -23.81 -6.87
C ASP A 126 -10.92 -24.94 -6.58
N VAL A 127 -12.16 -24.56 -6.23
CA VAL A 127 -13.28 -25.48 -6.01
C VAL A 127 -14.28 -25.33 -7.15
N SER A 128 -14.88 -26.44 -7.60
CA SER A 128 -15.85 -26.45 -8.71
C SER A 128 -17.12 -25.63 -8.42
N ASN A 129 -17.54 -25.58 -7.15
CA ASN A 129 -18.67 -24.76 -6.71
C ASN A 129 -18.29 -23.27 -6.66
N VAL A 130 -19.03 -22.43 -7.39
CA VAL A 130 -18.81 -20.97 -7.49
C VAL A 130 -18.82 -20.28 -6.12
N TRP A 131 -19.78 -20.58 -5.26
CA TRP A 131 -19.88 -19.98 -3.92
C TRP A 131 -18.77 -20.46 -2.99
N GLY A 132 -18.44 -21.76 -3.09
CA GLY A 132 -17.30 -22.34 -2.37
C GLY A 132 -15.99 -21.69 -2.76
N ASN A 133 -15.75 -21.50 -4.06
CA ASN A 133 -14.54 -20.84 -4.56
C ASN A 133 -14.46 -19.36 -4.13
N PHE A 134 -15.60 -18.65 -4.10
CA PHE A 134 -15.64 -17.27 -3.63
C PHE A 134 -15.24 -17.15 -2.15
N ILE A 135 -15.84 -17.97 -1.28
CA ILE A 135 -15.51 -17.99 0.15
C ILE A 135 -14.04 -18.38 0.35
N LEU A 136 -13.56 -19.40 -0.37
CA LEU A 136 -12.18 -19.84 -0.30
C LEU A 136 -11.20 -18.71 -0.67
N LYS A 137 -11.48 -17.95 -1.73
CA LYS A 137 -10.65 -16.80 -2.14
C LYS A 137 -10.62 -15.70 -1.09
N ILE A 138 -11.74 -15.43 -0.41
CA ILE A 138 -11.77 -14.48 0.73
C ILE A 138 -10.86 -14.99 1.86
N VAL A 139 -10.99 -16.26 2.22
CA VAL A 139 -10.17 -16.88 3.29
C VAL A 139 -8.69 -16.83 2.94
N ILE A 140 -8.31 -17.15 1.69
CA ILE A 140 -6.92 -17.08 1.22
C ILE A 140 -6.38 -15.64 1.31
N CYS A 141 -7.13 -14.65 0.82
CA CYS A 141 -6.75 -13.24 0.88
C CYS A 141 -6.63 -12.70 2.31
N LEU A 142 -7.32 -13.29 3.29
CA LEU A 142 -7.19 -12.92 4.70
C LEU A 142 -6.03 -13.65 5.38
N ILE A 143 -5.85 -14.95 5.13
CA ILE A 143 -4.88 -15.75 5.89
C ILE A 143 -3.47 -15.58 5.35
N ILE A 144 -3.26 -15.72 4.03
CA ILE A 144 -1.93 -15.80 3.44
C ILE A 144 -1.09 -14.53 3.68
N PRO A 145 -1.55 -13.31 3.31
CA PRO A 145 -0.74 -12.12 3.51
C PRO A 145 -0.51 -11.81 4.99
N ASN A 146 -1.51 -12.04 5.87
CA ASN A 146 -1.35 -11.83 7.31
C ASN A 146 -0.35 -12.81 7.94
N ALA A 147 -0.43 -14.10 7.58
CA ALA A 147 0.51 -15.11 8.07
C ALA A 147 1.95 -14.79 7.63
N LEU A 148 2.15 -14.38 6.38
CA LEU A 148 3.46 -13.98 5.87
C LEU A 148 3.98 -12.70 6.53
N LEU A 149 3.13 -11.70 6.74
CA LEU A 149 3.50 -10.50 7.49
C LEU A 149 3.94 -10.84 8.91
N ILE A 150 3.18 -11.68 9.62
CA ILE A 150 3.57 -12.15 10.95
C ILE A 150 4.92 -12.87 10.89
N LEU A 151 5.13 -13.78 9.93
CA LEU A 151 6.38 -14.51 9.77
C LEU A 151 7.59 -13.57 9.54
N LEU A 152 7.45 -12.61 8.63
CA LEU A 152 8.50 -11.66 8.26
C LEU A 152 8.80 -10.68 9.39
N PHE A 153 7.76 -10.14 10.04
CA PHE A 153 7.91 -9.11 11.06
C PHE A 153 7.98 -9.66 12.49
N ARG A 154 7.86 -10.98 12.76
CA ARG A 154 7.87 -11.54 14.14
C ARG A 154 9.05 -11.08 15.00
N LYS A 155 10.22 -10.87 14.39
CA LYS A 155 11.44 -10.43 15.07
C LYS A 155 11.63 -8.91 15.05
N SER A 156 10.81 -8.18 14.29
CA SER A 156 10.89 -6.72 14.22
C SER A 156 10.48 -6.10 15.56
N ARG A 157 11.02 -4.92 15.85
CA ARG A 157 10.61 -4.13 17.03
C ARG A 157 9.15 -3.72 16.93
N GLU A 158 8.67 -3.45 15.71
CA GLU A 158 7.31 -3.00 15.45
C GLU A 158 6.27 -4.06 15.79
N PHE A 159 6.52 -5.34 15.45
CA PHE A 159 5.60 -6.41 15.79
C PHE A 159 5.53 -6.65 17.31
N ARG A 160 6.66 -6.53 18.01
CA ARG A 160 6.66 -6.59 19.48
C ARG A 160 5.88 -5.43 20.10
N TYR A 161 6.03 -4.22 19.56
CA TYR A 161 5.27 -3.06 20.00
C TYR A 161 3.77 -3.24 19.76
N PHE A 162 3.37 -3.65 18.56
CA PHE A 162 1.97 -3.94 18.23
C PHE A 162 1.38 -5.00 19.16
N ARG A 163 2.11 -6.11 19.40
CA ARG A 163 1.70 -7.15 20.34
C ARG A 163 1.54 -6.62 21.77
N SER A 164 2.43 -5.74 22.22
CA SER A 164 2.33 -5.12 23.54
C SER A 164 1.11 -4.20 23.67
N LEU A 165 0.77 -3.45 22.61
CA LEU A 165 -0.40 -2.57 22.57
C LEU A 165 -1.70 -3.39 22.65
N VAL A 166 -1.79 -4.44 21.84
CA VAL A 166 -2.94 -5.36 21.84
C VAL A 166 -3.11 -6.02 23.21
N ASN A 167 -2.03 -6.57 23.78
CA ASN A 167 -2.07 -7.15 25.12
C ASN A 167 -2.47 -6.12 26.19
N GLY A 168 -2.04 -4.87 26.06
CA GLY A 168 -2.43 -3.77 26.94
C GLY A 168 -3.92 -3.42 26.86
N LEU A 169 -4.52 -3.45 25.67
CA LEU A 169 -5.96 -3.25 25.49
C LEU A 169 -6.79 -4.37 26.15
N PHE A 170 -6.37 -5.63 25.98
CA PHE A 170 -7.03 -6.77 26.65
C PHE A 170 -6.81 -6.78 28.16
N SER A 171 -5.66 -6.31 28.65
CA SER A 171 -5.39 -6.16 30.08
C SER A 171 -6.21 -5.05 30.74
N LYS A 172 -6.49 -3.95 30.02
CA LYS A 172 -7.23 -2.79 30.54
C LYS A 172 -8.76 -2.99 30.55
N ASN A 173 -9.27 -3.95 29.78
CA ASN A 173 -10.69 -4.34 29.78
C ASN A 173 -11.06 -5.35 30.89
N ASN A 174 -10.08 -5.86 31.64
CA ASN A 174 -10.28 -6.82 32.73
C ASN A 174 -10.00 -6.21 34.13
N SER A 175 -9.97 -4.88 34.24
CA SER A 175 -9.76 -4.11 35.48
C SER A 175 -10.79 -2.98 35.56
#